data_AF-A0A538T4C6-F1
#
_entry.id   AF-A0A538T4C6-F1
#
_cell.length_a   1.000
_cell.length_b   1.000
_cell.length_c   1.000
_cell.angle_alpha   90.00
_cell.angle_beta   90.00
_cell.angle_gamma   90.00
#
_symmetry.space_group_name_H-M   'P 1'
#
loop_
_entity.id
_entity.type
_entity.pdbx_description
1 polymer ?
#
loop_
_entity_poly.entity_id
_entity_poly.type
_entity_poly.pdbx_seq_one_letter_code
_entity_poly.pdbx_strand_id
1 'polypeptide(L)'
;MSRFRVLPCTLLALILSTGLSQAADPLAPVTRTGNPTEKRLSALASRYFHGYYAFAPGWATTSGLHQYDSLLTDLSRPAIDREIERTRSVLDETRKIDASKLSDSARVDYDLFARGVEGHLFDLTEIRGWENDPSTYNYGPTIFALIARNYAPPEQRLRMVTARLRQVPRLLASGKENVKNPPEMFARFGAEDLGGTIEFLDKEVPPAFSSVKDPALWKSYEEAKAAAVAATRQYIDWIQKDLMPTAHGSYVLGEERYRKKLHYDEMVDLSLDSLLEVGGQELKRLEARYAETAKKIDPNATQEELLQRMRADHPTKAELIPYTKGLLEEIRSYCISSRFIDVPSEVRCEVRPTPSFAAERSFASLDAPGPYEKKASEAYYNISLPNAAWDSARVEQHLQGYSRWMLPSTSIHEAYPGHYVHFLYAKRAPSL
;
A
#
# COMPACT_ATOMS: atom_id res chain seq x y z
N MET A 1 8.40 75.30 47.22
CA MET A 1 9.24 74.39 48.02
C MET A 1 8.52 73.07 48.17
N SER A 2 9.02 72.01 47.53
CA SER A 2 9.05 70.63 48.04
C SER A 2 9.41 69.71 46.86
N ARG A 3 10.64 69.19 46.88
CA ARG A 3 11.16 68.25 45.89
C ARG A 3 10.87 66.83 46.38
N PHE A 4 10.07 66.07 45.64
CA PHE A 4 10.05 64.61 45.73
C PHE A 4 10.64 64.04 44.43
N ARG A 5 11.73 63.26 44.59
CA ARG A 5 12.41 62.54 43.50
C ARG A 5 11.61 61.27 43.18
N VAL A 6 11.23 61.11 41.92
CA VAL A 6 10.57 59.91 41.37
C VAL A 6 11.65 58.99 40.79
N LEU A 7 11.67 57.73 41.23
CA LEU A 7 12.47 56.64 40.65
C LEU A 7 11.87 56.23 39.28
N PRO A 8 12.67 55.92 38.25
CA PRO A 8 12.16 55.41 36.98
C PRO A 8 11.90 53.90 37.05
N CYS A 9 10.68 53.50 36.68
CA CYS A 9 10.27 52.12 36.43
C CYS A 9 10.98 51.57 35.18
N THR A 10 11.77 50.51 35.35
CA THR A 10 12.32 49.68 34.28
C THR A 10 11.23 48.75 33.74
N LEU A 11 10.82 48.92 32.49
CA LEU A 11 9.98 47.97 31.76
C LEU A 11 10.76 46.68 31.47
N LEU A 12 10.31 45.56 32.03
CA LEU A 12 10.76 44.22 31.65
C LEU A 12 9.95 43.76 30.43
N ALA A 13 10.58 43.63 29.27
CA ALA A 13 9.97 43.05 28.08
C ALA A 13 9.89 41.52 28.23
N LEU A 14 8.68 40.99 28.41
CA LEU A 14 8.41 39.55 28.33
C LEU A 14 8.51 39.11 26.85
N ILE A 15 9.59 38.43 26.49
CA ILE A 15 9.67 37.69 25.23
C ILE A 15 8.83 36.42 25.41
N LEU A 16 7.59 36.45 24.92
CA LEU A 16 6.79 35.24 24.70
C LEU A 16 7.44 34.47 23.55
N SER A 17 8.31 33.52 23.89
CA SER A 17 8.70 32.45 22.98
C SER A 17 7.47 31.59 22.71
N THR A 18 6.80 31.84 21.59
CA THR A 18 5.84 30.90 21.02
C THR A 18 6.61 29.65 20.61
N GLY A 19 6.68 28.68 21.53
CA GLY A 19 7.10 27.32 21.20
C GLY A 19 6.15 26.78 20.15
N LEU A 20 6.54 26.87 18.88
CA LEU A 20 6.05 25.96 17.85
C LEU A 20 6.30 24.56 18.40
N SER A 21 5.23 23.89 18.83
CA SER A 21 5.27 22.49 19.19
C SER A 21 5.76 21.74 17.96
N GLN A 22 7.05 21.43 17.93
CA GLN A 22 7.63 20.57 16.91
C GLN A 22 6.89 19.25 17.07
N ALA A 23 6.06 18.90 16.09
CA ALA A 23 5.36 17.62 16.11
C ALA A 23 6.41 16.53 16.35
N ALA A 24 6.20 15.71 17.38
CA ALA A 24 7.12 14.64 17.72
C ALA A 24 7.37 13.78 16.48
N ASP A 25 8.65 13.60 16.14
CA ASP A 25 9.06 12.81 14.98
C ASP A 25 8.51 11.37 15.12
N PRO A 26 7.58 10.94 14.23
CA PRO A 26 6.97 9.62 14.32
C PRO A 26 7.96 8.47 14.05
N LEU A 27 9.12 8.78 13.48
CA LEU A 27 10.20 7.82 13.20
C LEU A 27 11.34 7.94 14.21
N ALA A 28 11.17 8.72 15.29
CA ALA A 28 12.20 8.85 16.31
C ALA A 28 12.52 7.49 16.95
N PRO A 29 13.78 7.24 17.36
CA PRO A 29 14.16 5.97 17.97
C PRO A 29 13.31 5.65 19.21
N VAL A 30 12.55 4.55 19.15
CA VAL A 30 11.81 4.01 20.30
C VAL A 30 12.72 3.07 21.08
N THR A 31 13.04 3.41 22.32
CA THR A 31 13.86 2.57 23.20
C THR A 31 12.99 1.95 24.30
N ARG A 32 12.69 0.65 24.20
CA ARG A 32 11.90 -0.07 25.22
C ARG A 32 12.68 -0.31 26.52
N THR A 33 14.00 -0.40 26.43
CA THR A 33 14.89 -0.65 27.58
C THR A 33 16.10 0.29 27.59
N GLY A 34 16.84 0.28 28.71
CA GLY A 34 18.13 0.98 28.83
C GLY A 34 19.27 0.31 28.06
N ASN A 35 19.03 -0.85 27.41
CA ASN A 35 20.04 -1.67 26.75
C ASN A 35 20.73 -0.92 25.60
N PRO A 36 22.07 -0.74 25.65
CA PRO A 36 22.80 -0.05 24.58
C PRO A 36 22.64 -0.69 23.19
N THR A 37 22.50 -2.01 23.11
CA THR A 37 22.34 -2.73 21.83
C THR A 37 20.98 -2.43 21.20
N GLU A 38 19.91 -2.42 22.00
CA GLU A 38 18.56 -2.05 21.53
C GLU A 38 18.49 -0.57 21.14
N LYS A 39 19.15 0.31 21.88
CA LYS A 39 19.28 1.74 21.51
C LYS A 39 19.96 1.91 20.16
N ARG A 40 21.02 1.13 19.90
CA ARG A 40 21.73 1.15 18.60
C ARG A 40 20.85 0.63 17.48
N LEU A 41 20.13 -0.47 17.68
CA LEU A 41 19.18 -1.02 16.72
C LEU A 41 18.08 0.00 16.38
N SER A 42 17.47 0.60 17.40
CA SER A 42 16.41 1.60 17.22
C SER A 42 16.89 2.85 16.49
N ALA A 43 18.09 3.35 16.81
CA ALA A 43 18.69 4.47 16.08
C ALA A 43 19.03 4.12 14.62
N LEU A 44 19.41 2.88 14.34
CA LEU A 44 19.67 2.39 12.99
C LEU A 44 18.36 2.27 12.19
N ALA A 45 17.32 1.66 12.77
CA ALA A 45 16.00 1.52 12.15
C ALA A 45 15.37 2.88 11.84
N SER A 46 15.37 3.80 12.82
CA SER A 46 14.93 5.19 12.64
C SER A 46 15.63 5.86 11.46
N ARG A 47 16.97 5.80 11.39
CA ARG A 47 17.73 6.38 10.28
C ARG A 47 17.41 5.70 8.94
N TYR A 48 17.22 4.39 8.94
CA TYR A 48 16.86 3.66 7.74
C TYR A 48 15.49 4.12 7.21
N PHE A 49 14.47 4.17 8.06
CA PHE A 49 13.12 4.57 7.66
C PHE A 49 13.05 6.02 7.19
N HIS A 50 13.76 6.94 7.84
CA HIS A 50 13.90 8.32 7.35
C HIS A 50 14.42 8.39 5.92
N GLY A 51 15.49 7.63 5.63
CA GLY A 51 16.06 7.56 4.28
C GLY A 51 15.12 6.85 3.30
N TYR A 52 14.50 5.75 3.71
CA TYR A 52 13.58 4.97 2.89
C TYR A 52 12.37 5.80 2.45
N TYR A 53 11.74 6.50 3.40
CA TYR A 53 10.58 7.34 3.11
C TYR A 53 10.94 8.62 2.34
N ALA A 54 12.17 9.11 2.45
CA ALA A 54 12.68 10.17 1.58
C ALA A 54 12.89 9.69 0.14
N PHE A 55 13.39 8.46 -0.05
CA PHE A 55 13.52 7.84 -1.37
C PHE A 55 12.15 7.50 -1.96
N ALA A 56 11.24 6.95 -1.15
CA ALA A 56 9.92 6.48 -1.55
C ALA A 56 8.78 7.24 -0.83
N PRO A 57 8.54 8.53 -1.15
CA PRO A 57 7.54 9.36 -0.48
C PRO A 57 6.10 8.87 -0.64
N GLY A 58 5.81 8.09 -1.69
CA GLY A 58 4.51 7.42 -1.83
C GLY A 58 4.22 6.45 -0.70
N TRP A 59 5.20 5.64 -0.31
CA TRP A 59 5.11 4.73 0.84
C TRP A 59 5.02 5.49 2.16
N ALA A 60 5.63 6.67 2.26
CA ALA A 60 5.50 7.52 3.43
C ALA A 60 4.04 7.98 3.62
N THR A 61 3.42 8.51 2.56
CA THR A 61 2.00 8.92 2.59
C THR A 61 1.08 7.75 2.93
N THR A 62 1.24 6.59 2.30
CA THR A 62 0.39 5.41 2.62
C THR A 62 0.60 4.92 4.04
N SER A 63 1.81 5.09 4.59
CA SER A 63 2.11 4.78 5.99
C SER A 63 1.55 5.82 6.97
N GLY A 64 1.04 6.97 6.50
CA GLY A 64 0.50 8.07 7.32
C GLY A 64 1.51 9.17 7.67
N LEU A 65 2.68 9.20 7.01
CA LEU A 65 3.72 10.21 7.18
C LEU A 65 3.53 11.36 6.17
N HIS A 66 2.77 12.36 6.59
CA HIS A 66 2.32 13.45 5.72
C HIS A 66 3.38 14.53 5.44
N GLN A 67 4.58 14.46 6.03
CA GLN A 67 5.67 15.39 5.73
C GLN A 67 6.28 15.19 4.31
N TYR A 68 5.94 14.08 3.65
CA TYR A 68 6.41 13.74 2.30
C TYR A 68 5.34 13.89 1.20
N ASP A 69 4.13 14.35 1.56
CA ASP A 69 2.96 14.34 0.68
C ASP A 69 3.11 15.15 -0.62
N SER A 70 3.94 16.19 -0.61
CA SER A 70 4.21 16.99 -1.80
C SER A 70 5.29 16.40 -2.71
N LEU A 71 5.95 15.31 -2.31
CA LEU A 71 7.08 14.74 -3.02
C LEU A 71 6.65 13.52 -3.85
N LEU A 72 7.26 13.39 -5.03
CA LEU A 72 7.16 12.19 -5.87
C LEU A 72 8.54 11.54 -5.95
N THR A 73 8.59 10.20 -5.91
CA THR A 73 9.81 9.40 -5.95
C THR A 73 10.78 9.88 -7.03
N ASP A 74 12.07 9.95 -6.70
CA ASP A 74 13.14 10.16 -7.67
C ASP A 74 13.74 8.83 -8.10
N LEU A 75 13.32 8.33 -9.25
CA LEU A 75 13.87 7.13 -9.87
C LEU A 75 14.95 7.45 -10.92
N SER A 76 15.59 8.61 -10.88
CA SER A 76 16.78 8.84 -11.71
C SER A 76 17.90 7.87 -11.34
N ARG A 77 18.75 7.50 -12.30
CA ARG A 77 19.83 6.54 -12.05
C ARG A 77 20.73 6.95 -10.86
N PRO A 78 21.15 8.23 -10.73
CA PRO A 78 21.92 8.66 -9.56
C PRO A 78 21.18 8.52 -8.23
N ALA A 79 19.85 8.66 -8.21
CA ALA A 79 19.06 8.47 -6.99
C ALA A 79 18.98 7.00 -6.58
N ILE A 80 18.78 6.10 -7.55
CA ILE A 80 18.81 4.65 -7.34
C ILE A 80 20.18 4.21 -6.82
N ASP A 81 21.27 4.66 -7.45
CA ASP A 81 22.63 4.29 -7.02
C ASP A 81 22.92 4.79 -5.59
N ARG A 82 22.50 6.02 -5.23
CA ARG A 82 22.61 6.53 -3.85
C ARG A 82 21.82 5.67 -2.86
N GLU A 83 20.64 5.23 -3.24
CA GLU A 83 19.80 4.41 -2.36
C GLU A 83 20.37 3.01 -2.14
N ILE A 84 20.95 2.41 -3.19
CA ILE A 84 21.70 1.15 -3.08
C ILE A 84 22.85 1.29 -2.07
N GLU A 85 23.68 2.33 -2.19
CA GLU A 85 24.81 2.55 -1.28
C GLU A 85 24.36 2.81 0.16
N ARG A 86 23.29 3.62 0.34
CA ARG A 86 22.69 3.86 1.64
C ARG A 86 22.21 2.55 2.28
N THR A 87 21.51 1.72 1.51
CA THR A 87 20.93 0.45 1.99
C THR A 87 22.02 -0.57 2.31
N ARG A 88 23.08 -0.66 1.49
CA ARG A 88 24.28 -1.47 1.79
C ARG A 88 24.93 -1.07 3.10
N SER A 89 25.14 0.23 3.32
CA SER A 89 25.71 0.75 4.56
C SER A 89 24.88 0.38 5.78
N VAL A 90 23.55 0.54 5.70
CA VAL A 90 22.63 0.12 6.77
C VAL A 90 22.73 -1.38 7.04
N LEU A 91 22.75 -2.21 6.00
CA LEU A 91 22.87 -3.66 6.15
C LEU A 91 24.16 -4.07 6.85
N ASP A 92 25.28 -3.45 6.48
CA ASP A 92 26.57 -3.69 7.13
C ASP A 92 26.59 -3.25 8.60
N GLU A 93 25.86 -2.19 8.95
CA GLU A 93 25.66 -1.78 10.33
C GLU A 93 24.74 -2.73 11.10
N THR A 94 23.66 -3.22 10.48
CA THR A 94 22.72 -4.19 11.06
C THR A 94 23.47 -5.46 11.45
N ARG A 95 24.31 -6.00 10.56
CA ARG A 95 25.12 -7.21 10.81
C ARG A 95 26.12 -7.09 11.96
N LYS A 96 26.42 -5.86 12.42
CA LYS A 96 27.30 -5.59 13.58
C LYS A 96 26.52 -5.54 14.91
N ILE A 97 25.21 -5.73 14.89
CA ILE A 97 24.39 -5.81 16.09
C ILE A 97 24.44 -7.25 16.62
N ASP A 98 24.86 -7.38 17.88
CA ASP A 98 24.91 -8.67 18.57
C ASP A 98 23.50 -9.07 19.05
N ALA A 99 22.78 -9.84 18.21
CA ALA A 99 21.41 -10.26 18.48
C ALA A 99 21.26 -11.06 19.79
N SER A 100 22.35 -11.68 20.29
CA SER A 100 22.32 -12.40 21.57
C SER A 100 22.05 -11.50 22.78
N LYS A 101 22.30 -10.18 22.63
CA LYS A 101 22.08 -9.16 23.66
C LYS A 101 20.73 -8.47 23.55
N LEU A 102 19.88 -8.84 22.61
CA LEU A 102 18.53 -8.29 22.45
C LEU A 102 17.54 -9.07 23.33
N SER A 103 16.53 -8.39 23.86
CA SER A 103 15.34 -9.05 24.38
C SER A 103 14.60 -9.81 23.27
N ASP A 104 13.75 -10.78 23.62
CA ASP A 104 13.06 -11.60 22.61
C ASP A 104 12.22 -10.75 21.65
N SER A 105 11.52 -9.74 22.16
CA SER A 105 10.77 -8.79 21.33
C SER A 105 11.69 -7.98 20.41
N ALA A 106 12.85 -7.53 20.89
CA ALA A 106 13.80 -6.81 20.05
C ALA A 106 14.53 -7.73 19.05
N ARG A 107 14.62 -9.04 19.29
CA ARG A 107 15.13 -10.02 18.31
C ARG A 107 14.18 -10.15 17.13
N VAL A 108 12.87 -10.24 17.39
CA VAL A 108 11.86 -10.26 16.31
C VAL A 108 11.97 -8.97 15.47
N ASP A 109 12.06 -7.81 16.12
CA ASP A 109 12.23 -6.55 15.40
C ASP A 109 13.55 -6.51 14.60
N TYR A 110 14.65 -7.04 15.16
CA TYR A 110 15.94 -7.15 14.47
C TYR A 110 15.85 -8.05 13.24
N ASP A 111 15.24 -9.23 13.36
CA ASP A 111 15.14 -10.19 12.26
C ASP A 111 14.28 -9.62 11.13
N LEU A 112 13.11 -9.05 11.44
CA LEU A 112 12.25 -8.37 10.46
C LEU A 112 12.97 -7.19 9.79
N PHE A 113 13.66 -6.36 10.57
CA PHE A 113 14.42 -5.23 10.04
C PHE A 113 15.55 -5.69 9.13
N ALA A 114 16.33 -6.70 9.54
CA ALA A 114 17.43 -7.24 8.75
C ALA A 114 16.94 -7.83 7.42
N ARG A 115 15.89 -8.66 7.45
CA ARG A 115 15.28 -9.23 6.24
C ARG A 115 14.70 -8.15 5.33
N GLY A 116 14.01 -7.15 5.89
CA GLY A 116 13.46 -6.04 5.11
C GLY A 116 14.53 -5.19 4.42
N VAL A 117 15.67 -4.92 5.07
CA VAL A 117 16.80 -4.21 4.46
C VAL A 117 17.46 -5.07 3.36
N GLU A 118 17.59 -6.37 3.58
CA GLU A 118 18.11 -7.31 2.57
C GLU A 118 17.18 -7.42 1.35
N GLY A 119 15.88 -7.54 1.58
CA GLY A 119 14.84 -7.55 0.54
C GLY A 119 14.86 -6.26 -0.28
N HIS A 120 14.92 -5.10 0.36
CA HIS A 120 14.99 -3.84 -0.34
C HIS A 120 16.26 -3.71 -1.21
N LEU A 121 17.43 -4.10 -0.67
CA LEU A 121 18.67 -4.09 -1.46
C LEU A 121 18.58 -5.07 -2.64
N PHE A 122 18.01 -6.24 -2.41
CA PHE A 122 17.79 -7.26 -3.44
C PHE A 122 16.85 -6.77 -4.54
N ASP A 123 15.77 -6.07 -4.18
CA ASP A 123 14.84 -5.48 -5.15
C ASP A 123 15.53 -4.42 -6.03
N LEU A 124 16.39 -3.59 -5.45
CA LEU A 124 17.13 -2.56 -6.19
C LEU A 124 18.24 -3.13 -7.09
N THR A 125 18.87 -4.24 -6.71
CA THR A 125 20.11 -4.73 -7.34
C THR A 125 19.94 -5.99 -8.19
N GLU A 126 18.98 -6.85 -7.88
CA GLU A 126 18.82 -8.17 -8.50
C GLU A 126 17.46 -8.30 -9.20
N ILE A 127 16.36 -7.90 -8.54
CA ILE A 127 15.05 -7.85 -9.20
C ILE A 127 14.99 -6.69 -10.18
N ARG A 128 15.48 -5.50 -9.80
CA ARG A 128 15.62 -4.32 -10.65
C ARG A 128 14.33 -3.95 -11.38
N GLY A 129 13.19 -3.95 -10.66
CA GLY A 129 11.89 -3.57 -11.23
C GLY A 129 11.90 -2.19 -11.91
N TRP A 130 12.73 -1.27 -11.41
CA TRP A 130 12.98 0.03 -12.04
C TRP A 130 13.59 -0.04 -13.46
N GLU A 131 14.24 -1.14 -13.83
CA GLU A 131 14.80 -1.39 -15.17
C GLU A 131 13.90 -2.30 -16.02
N ASN A 132 13.19 -3.26 -15.44
CA ASN A 132 12.45 -4.28 -16.22
C ASN A 132 10.92 -4.21 -16.11
N ASP A 133 10.38 -3.22 -15.41
CA ASP A 133 8.94 -3.00 -15.32
C ASP A 133 8.61 -1.51 -15.51
N PRO A 134 8.08 -1.10 -16.67
CA PRO A 134 7.68 0.29 -16.91
C PRO A 134 6.53 0.75 -16.01
N SER A 135 5.75 -0.16 -15.41
CA SER A 135 4.67 0.17 -14.47
C SER A 135 5.20 0.74 -13.14
N THR A 136 6.48 0.51 -12.80
CA THR A 136 7.17 1.12 -11.64
C THR A 136 7.09 2.65 -11.66
N TYR A 137 6.93 3.26 -12.84
CA TYR A 137 6.85 4.71 -13.03
C TYR A 137 5.42 5.25 -13.01
N ASN A 138 4.43 4.41 -12.71
CA ASN A 138 3.05 4.83 -12.55
C ASN A 138 2.85 5.55 -11.20
N TYR A 139 2.46 6.83 -11.28
CA TYR A 139 2.25 7.70 -10.13
C TYR A 139 0.82 7.67 -9.59
N GLY A 140 -0.14 7.06 -10.29
CA GLY A 140 -1.56 7.02 -9.92
C GLY A 140 -1.82 6.62 -8.47
N PRO A 141 -1.27 5.49 -7.98
CA PRO A 141 -1.44 5.07 -6.58
C PRO A 141 -0.95 6.12 -5.56
N THR A 142 0.11 6.87 -5.87
CA THR A 142 0.62 7.92 -4.99
C THR A 142 -0.32 9.12 -4.93
N ILE A 143 -1.02 9.45 -6.01
CA ILE A 143 -2.05 10.50 -6.01
C ILE A 143 -3.28 10.00 -5.25
N PHE A 144 -3.67 8.75 -5.47
CA PHE A 144 -4.78 8.14 -4.74
C PHE A 144 -4.60 8.22 -3.22
N ALA A 145 -3.39 7.93 -2.72
CA ALA A 145 -3.07 7.99 -1.30
C ALA A 145 -3.35 9.38 -0.66
N LEU A 146 -3.27 10.47 -1.43
CA LEU A 146 -3.59 11.83 -0.95
C LEU A 146 -5.10 12.14 -0.97
N ILE A 147 -5.88 11.46 -1.82
CA ILE A 147 -7.31 11.75 -1.98
C ILE A 147 -8.19 10.80 -1.18
N ALA A 148 -7.70 9.58 -0.90
CA ALA A 148 -8.48 8.48 -0.34
C ALA A 148 -9.07 8.75 1.05
N ARG A 149 -8.47 9.68 1.82
CA ARG A 149 -8.84 9.96 3.22
C ARG A 149 -8.80 11.46 3.55
N ASN A 150 -9.58 11.86 4.55
CA ASN A 150 -9.72 13.25 5.00
C ASN A 150 -8.77 13.61 6.15
N TYR A 151 -7.47 13.31 6.03
CA TYR A 151 -6.48 13.58 7.07
C TYR A 151 -6.04 15.07 7.16
N ALA A 152 -6.34 15.87 6.12
CA ALA A 152 -6.01 17.29 6.05
C ALA A 152 -7.07 18.07 5.25
N PRO A 153 -7.15 19.42 5.42
CA PRO A 153 -8.07 20.26 4.67
C PRO A 153 -7.98 20.03 3.15
N PRO A 154 -9.10 20.03 2.42
CA PRO A 154 -9.12 19.66 1.01
C PRO A 154 -8.23 20.58 0.14
N GLU A 155 -8.12 21.87 0.47
CA GLU A 155 -7.23 22.80 -0.21
C GLU A 155 -5.75 22.43 -0.03
N GLN A 156 -5.38 21.93 1.15
CA GLN A 156 -4.02 21.49 1.43
C GLN A 156 -3.69 20.22 0.64
N ARG A 157 -4.60 19.24 0.64
CA ARG A 157 -4.43 18.00 -0.11
C ARG A 157 -4.39 18.25 -1.62
N LEU A 158 -5.22 19.15 -2.15
CA LEU A 158 -5.17 19.53 -3.57
C LEU A 158 -3.84 20.22 -3.95
N ARG A 159 -3.25 21.03 -3.05
CA ARG A 159 -1.89 21.57 -3.25
C ARG A 159 -0.84 20.46 -3.30
N MET A 160 -0.94 19.45 -2.45
CA MET A 160 -0.02 18.29 -2.43
C MET A 160 -0.14 17.46 -3.72
N VAL A 161 -1.37 17.16 -4.15
CA VAL A 161 -1.65 16.51 -5.45
C VAL A 161 -1.02 17.31 -6.59
N THR A 162 -1.26 18.62 -6.61
CA THR A 162 -0.69 19.53 -7.62
C THR A 162 0.85 19.49 -7.62
N ALA A 163 1.47 19.47 -6.44
CA ALA A 163 2.92 19.39 -6.30
C ALA A 163 3.49 18.06 -6.83
N ARG A 164 2.82 16.92 -6.59
CA ARG A 164 3.21 15.62 -7.18
C ARG A 164 3.05 15.61 -8.69
N LEU A 165 1.93 16.12 -9.21
CA LEU A 165 1.68 16.17 -10.66
C LEU A 165 2.76 16.97 -11.41
N ARG A 166 3.26 18.06 -10.82
CA ARG A 166 4.37 18.84 -11.40
C ARG A 166 5.68 18.04 -11.55
N GLN A 167 5.86 16.97 -10.79
CA GLN A 167 7.05 16.13 -10.83
C GLN A 167 6.92 14.93 -11.78
N VAL A 168 5.70 14.63 -12.26
CA VAL A 168 5.42 13.48 -13.14
C VAL A 168 6.27 13.49 -14.42
N PRO A 169 6.44 14.61 -15.15
CA PRO A 169 7.27 14.61 -16.36
C PRO A 169 8.70 14.14 -16.12
N ARG A 170 9.29 14.52 -14.97
CA ARG A 170 10.64 14.09 -14.56
C ARG A 170 10.69 12.59 -14.29
N LEU A 171 9.71 12.07 -13.53
CA LEU A 171 9.63 10.64 -13.22
C LEU A 171 9.55 9.79 -14.50
N LEU A 172 8.67 10.16 -15.43
CA LEU A 172 8.46 9.42 -16.68
C LEU A 172 9.66 9.53 -17.64
N ALA A 173 10.38 10.66 -17.62
CA ALA A 173 11.65 10.78 -18.34
C ALA A 173 12.69 9.78 -17.83
N SER A 174 12.84 9.65 -16.50
CA SER A 174 13.70 8.60 -15.92
C SER A 174 13.24 7.19 -16.30
N GLY A 175 11.93 6.95 -16.42
CA GLY A 175 11.39 5.70 -16.93
C GLY A 175 11.91 5.34 -18.32
N LYS A 176 11.89 6.30 -19.26
CA LYS A 176 12.42 6.10 -20.62
C LYS A 176 13.92 5.80 -20.64
N GLU A 177 14.69 6.39 -19.74
CA GLU A 177 16.14 6.20 -19.64
C GLU A 177 16.52 4.87 -19.00
N ASN A 178 15.76 4.45 -18.00
CA ASN A 178 16.08 3.29 -17.18
C ASN A 178 15.55 1.99 -17.76
N VAL A 179 14.31 1.98 -18.28
CA VAL A 179 13.62 0.74 -18.62
C VAL A 179 14.23 0.10 -19.86
N LYS A 180 14.63 -1.18 -19.72
CA LYS A 180 15.33 -1.95 -20.74
C LYS A 180 14.82 -3.38 -20.76
N ASN A 181 14.41 -3.83 -21.96
CA ASN A 181 14.03 -5.22 -22.23
C ASN A 181 13.11 -5.84 -21.15
N PRO A 182 11.96 -5.21 -20.82
CA PRO A 182 11.00 -5.80 -19.89
C PRO A 182 10.33 -7.04 -20.51
N PRO A 183 9.67 -7.90 -19.72
CA PRO A 183 8.68 -8.82 -20.26
C PRO A 183 7.57 -8.07 -21.00
N GLU A 184 7.18 -8.54 -22.19
CA GLU A 184 6.12 -7.91 -23.00
C GLU A 184 4.84 -7.68 -22.20
N MET A 185 4.47 -8.65 -21.34
CA MET A 185 3.31 -8.55 -20.47
C MET A 185 3.38 -7.34 -19.52
N PHE A 186 4.54 -7.05 -18.93
CA PHE A 186 4.72 -5.91 -18.03
C PHE A 186 4.65 -4.59 -18.80
N ALA A 187 5.20 -4.55 -20.02
CA ALA A 187 5.07 -3.38 -20.88
C ALA A 187 3.59 -3.10 -21.25
N ARG A 188 2.86 -4.13 -21.67
CA ARG A 188 1.43 -4.01 -22.00
C ARG A 188 0.61 -3.52 -20.80
N PHE A 189 0.73 -4.18 -19.65
CA PHE A 189 -0.03 -3.80 -18.46
C PHE A 189 0.40 -2.43 -17.91
N GLY A 190 1.69 -2.09 -17.98
CA GLY A 190 2.16 -0.75 -17.61
C GLY A 190 1.51 0.36 -18.45
N ALA A 191 1.34 0.15 -19.76
CA ALA A 191 0.65 1.10 -20.63
C ALA A 191 -0.86 1.22 -20.27
N GLU A 192 -1.53 0.10 -20.00
CA GLU A 192 -2.94 0.07 -19.57
C GLU A 192 -3.14 0.82 -18.25
N ASP A 193 -2.29 0.56 -17.26
CA ASP A 193 -2.34 1.20 -15.93
C ASP A 193 -2.17 2.72 -15.99
N LEU A 194 -1.27 3.20 -16.84
CA LEU A 194 -1.05 4.62 -17.08
C LEU A 194 -2.25 5.25 -17.79
N GLY A 195 -2.92 4.51 -18.68
CA GLY A 195 -4.19 4.91 -19.28
C GLY A 195 -5.28 5.07 -18.22
N GLY A 196 -5.43 4.09 -17.32
CA GLY A 196 -6.35 4.16 -16.18
C GLY A 196 -6.02 5.32 -15.22
N THR A 197 -4.74 5.66 -15.07
CA THR A 197 -4.30 6.81 -14.26
C THR A 197 -4.76 8.13 -14.87
N ILE A 198 -4.72 8.29 -16.20
CA ILE A 198 -5.28 9.47 -16.87
C ILE A 198 -6.78 9.59 -16.60
N GLU A 199 -7.53 8.50 -16.74
CA GLU A 199 -8.97 8.49 -16.47
C GLU A 199 -9.29 8.85 -15.02
N PHE A 200 -8.54 8.30 -14.08
CA PHE A 200 -8.62 8.61 -12.66
C PHE A 200 -8.43 10.11 -12.35
N LEU A 201 -7.41 10.75 -12.95
CA LEU A 201 -7.16 12.18 -12.79
C LEU A 201 -8.31 13.06 -13.32
N ASP A 202 -9.00 12.60 -14.36
CA ASP A 202 -10.09 13.34 -14.98
C ASP A 202 -11.44 13.10 -14.29
N LYS A 203 -11.73 11.87 -13.85
CA LYS A 203 -13.06 11.48 -13.37
C LYS A 203 -13.18 11.40 -11.85
N GLU A 204 -12.11 11.13 -11.11
CA GLU A 204 -12.19 10.87 -9.67
C GLU A 204 -11.56 11.95 -8.81
N VAL A 205 -10.43 12.52 -9.24
CA VAL A 205 -9.77 13.57 -8.47
C VAL A 205 -10.65 14.84 -8.34
N PRO A 206 -11.30 15.36 -9.40
CA PRO A 206 -12.07 16.59 -9.26
C PRO A 206 -13.28 16.48 -8.29
N PRO A 207 -14.11 15.41 -8.36
CA PRO A 207 -15.18 15.22 -7.38
C PRO A 207 -14.70 15.14 -5.93
N ALA A 208 -13.53 14.52 -5.67
CA ALA A 208 -12.94 14.40 -4.34
C ALA A 208 -12.58 15.77 -3.71
N PHE A 209 -12.43 16.81 -4.53
CA PHE A 209 -12.12 18.18 -4.10
C PHE A 209 -13.23 19.20 -4.40
N SER A 210 -14.45 18.75 -4.69
CA SER A 210 -15.60 19.62 -5.06
C SER A 210 -15.94 20.71 -4.01
N SER A 211 -15.53 20.54 -2.76
CA SER A 211 -15.66 21.52 -1.69
C SER A 211 -14.69 22.72 -1.82
N VAL A 212 -13.56 22.56 -2.52
CA VAL A 212 -12.56 23.62 -2.74
C VAL A 212 -13.13 24.69 -3.68
N LYS A 213 -13.13 25.95 -3.21
CA LYS A 213 -13.68 27.09 -3.98
C LYS A 213 -12.63 28.04 -4.55
N ASP A 214 -11.36 27.87 -4.21
CA ASP A 214 -10.25 28.73 -4.67
C ASP A 214 -9.97 28.54 -6.18
N PRO A 215 -10.29 29.53 -7.04
CA PRO A 215 -10.09 29.40 -8.49
C PRO A 215 -8.61 29.34 -8.89
N ALA A 216 -7.72 29.99 -8.13
CA ALA A 216 -6.30 29.99 -8.42
C ALA A 216 -5.70 28.60 -8.14
N LEU A 217 -6.16 27.94 -7.08
CA LEU A 217 -5.76 26.58 -6.77
C LEU A 217 -6.25 25.58 -7.84
N TRP A 218 -7.50 25.69 -8.29
CA TRP A 218 -8.01 24.87 -9.39
C TRP A 218 -7.25 25.10 -10.70
N LYS A 219 -6.96 26.35 -11.06
CA LYS A 219 -6.13 26.67 -12.23
C LYS A 219 -4.74 26.02 -12.12
N SER A 220 -4.10 26.12 -10.96
CA SER A 220 -2.81 25.50 -10.69
C SER A 220 -2.85 23.97 -10.79
N TYR A 221 -3.94 23.34 -10.34
CA TYR A 221 -4.15 21.90 -10.49
C TYR A 221 -4.31 21.50 -11.95
N GLU A 222 -5.17 22.19 -12.71
CA GLU A 222 -5.44 21.87 -14.12
C GLU A 222 -4.19 22.03 -14.99
N GLU A 223 -3.36 23.06 -14.76
CA GLU A 223 -2.08 23.22 -15.44
C GLU A 223 -1.11 22.05 -15.15
N ALA A 224 -1.01 21.65 -13.88
CA ALA A 224 -0.16 20.52 -13.48
C ALA A 224 -0.69 19.18 -14.03
N LYS A 225 -2.01 18.97 -14.00
CA LYS A 225 -2.69 17.79 -14.57
C LYS A 225 -2.44 17.71 -16.07
N ALA A 226 -2.61 18.82 -16.80
CA ALA A 226 -2.38 18.85 -18.25
C ALA A 226 -0.95 18.44 -18.62
N ALA A 227 0.05 18.97 -17.90
CA ALA A 227 1.46 18.59 -18.10
C ALA A 227 1.72 17.10 -17.77
N ALA A 228 1.17 16.61 -16.65
CA ALA A 228 1.30 15.21 -16.25
C ALA A 228 0.64 14.25 -17.25
N VAL A 229 -0.59 14.55 -17.69
CA VAL A 229 -1.32 13.76 -18.70
C VAL A 229 -0.59 13.74 -20.04
N ALA A 230 -0.08 14.89 -20.49
CA ALA A 230 0.71 14.95 -21.72
C ALA A 230 1.97 14.07 -21.65
N ALA A 231 2.73 14.16 -20.55
CA ALA A 231 3.90 13.31 -20.33
C ALA A 231 3.53 11.82 -20.22
N THR A 232 2.40 11.51 -19.59
CA THR A 232 1.87 10.14 -19.46
C THR A 232 1.53 9.55 -20.82
N ARG A 233 0.83 10.29 -21.68
CA ARG A 233 0.53 9.86 -23.06
C ARG A 233 1.80 9.62 -23.86
N GLN A 234 2.79 10.52 -23.76
CA GLN A 234 4.08 10.34 -24.43
C GLN A 234 4.88 9.14 -23.91
N TYR A 235 4.69 8.75 -22.65
CA TYR A 235 5.32 7.55 -22.08
C TYR A 235 4.60 6.28 -22.54
N ILE A 236 3.26 6.26 -22.54
CA ILE A 236 2.44 5.18 -23.13
C ILE A 236 2.79 4.97 -24.60
N ASP A 237 2.85 6.05 -25.39
CA ASP A 237 3.22 6.00 -26.80
C ASP A 237 4.60 5.35 -27.00
N TRP A 238 5.57 5.74 -26.18
CA TRP A 238 6.92 5.15 -26.21
C TRP A 238 6.90 3.66 -25.81
N ILE A 239 6.14 3.29 -24.76
CA ILE A 239 5.98 1.88 -24.38
C ILE A 239 5.46 1.07 -25.57
N GLN A 240 4.39 1.55 -26.21
CA GLN A 240 3.71 0.81 -27.28
C GLN A 240 4.52 0.74 -28.57
N LYS A 241 5.17 1.84 -28.97
CA LYS A 241 5.81 1.97 -30.28
C LYS A 241 7.29 1.60 -30.27
N ASP A 242 7.98 1.88 -29.18
CA ASP A 242 9.45 1.74 -29.10
C ASP A 242 9.87 0.59 -28.19
N LEU A 243 9.25 0.44 -27.01
CA LEU A 243 9.65 -0.56 -26.01
C LEU A 243 9.10 -1.95 -26.33
N MET A 244 7.78 -2.09 -26.52
CA MET A 244 7.10 -3.37 -26.73
C MET A 244 7.67 -4.21 -27.88
N PRO A 245 8.05 -3.64 -29.05
CA PRO A 245 8.66 -4.43 -30.12
C PRO A 245 9.97 -5.13 -29.74
N THR A 246 10.63 -4.68 -28.67
CA THR A 246 11.90 -5.24 -28.17
C THR A 246 11.79 -5.80 -26.76
N ALA A 247 10.57 -5.92 -26.22
CA ALA A 247 10.29 -6.37 -24.85
C ALA A 247 10.35 -7.90 -24.73
N HIS A 248 11.55 -8.47 -24.82
CA HIS A 248 11.82 -9.90 -24.74
C HIS A 248 12.36 -10.34 -23.37
N GLY A 249 12.16 -9.53 -22.34
CA GLY A 249 12.57 -9.85 -20.97
C GLY A 249 11.83 -11.07 -20.42
N SER A 250 12.46 -11.75 -19.46
CA SER A 250 11.83 -12.84 -18.73
C SER A 250 11.32 -12.35 -17.38
N TYR A 251 10.11 -12.76 -17.02
CA TYR A 251 9.56 -12.59 -15.66
C TYR A 251 9.98 -13.74 -14.72
N VAL A 252 10.62 -14.78 -15.26
CA VAL A 252 11.08 -15.93 -14.47
C VAL A 252 12.35 -15.55 -13.71
N LEU A 253 12.27 -15.54 -12.39
CA LEU A 253 13.39 -15.15 -11.52
C LEU A 253 14.53 -16.19 -11.50
N GLY A 254 14.21 -17.46 -11.74
CA GLY A 254 15.11 -18.59 -11.48
C GLY A 254 15.17 -18.94 -9.99
N GLU A 255 15.63 -20.16 -9.70
CA GLU A 255 15.60 -20.75 -8.34
C GLU A 255 16.30 -19.88 -7.29
N GLU A 256 17.52 -19.42 -7.56
CA GLU A 256 18.31 -18.68 -6.56
C GLU A 256 17.62 -17.37 -6.14
N ARG A 257 17.16 -16.59 -7.12
CA ARG A 257 16.48 -15.31 -6.87
C ARG A 257 15.12 -15.53 -6.23
N TYR A 258 14.38 -16.56 -6.65
CA TYR A 258 13.09 -16.90 -6.05
C TYR A 258 13.24 -17.32 -4.58
N ARG A 259 14.24 -18.14 -4.25
CA ARG A 259 14.55 -18.52 -2.87
C ARG A 259 14.98 -17.33 -2.01
N LYS A 260 15.81 -16.42 -2.55
CA LYS A 260 16.18 -15.17 -1.88
C LYS A 260 14.94 -14.30 -1.60
N LYS A 261 14.06 -14.12 -2.60
CA LYS A 261 12.81 -13.36 -2.46
C LYS A 261 11.93 -13.94 -1.35
N LEU A 262 11.70 -15.25 -1.35
CA LEU A 262 10.94 -15.94 -0.30
C LEU A 262 11.57 -15.78 1.08
N HIS A 263 12.89 -15.90 1.18
CA HIS A 263 13.59 -15.72 2.46
C HIS A 263 13.47 -14.29 3.00
N TYR A 264 13.62 -13.28 2.14
CA TYR A 264 13.58 -11.88 2.58
C TYR A 264 12.17 -11.38 2.87
N ASP A 265 11.18 -11.79 2.08
CA ASP A 265 9.81 -11.29 2.24
C ASP A 265 9.00 -12.11 3.26
N GLU A 266 9.16 -13.43 3.24
CA GLU A 266 8.30 -14.38 3.96
C GLU A 266 9.06 -15.16 5.06
N MET A 267 10.38 -14.96 5.18
CA MET A 267 11.25 -15.71 6.10
C MET A 267 11.16 -17.23 5.93
N VAL A 268 10.90 -17.68 4.70
CA VAL A 268 10.84 -19.10 4.36
C VAL A 268 12.23 -19.62 3.99
N ASP A 269 12.74 -20.54 4.83
CA ASP A 269 14.06 -21.16 4.68
C ASP A 269 14.03 -22.56 4.05
N LEU A 270 12.83 -23.07 3.75
CA LEU A 270 12.66 -24.37 3.09
C LEU A 270 13.28 -24.35 1.69
N SER A 271 13.82 -25.49 1.26
CA SER A 271 14.15 -25.67 -0.15
C SER A 271 12.88 -25.59 -1.00
N LEU A 272 13.02 -25.20 -2.28
CA LEU A 272 11.87 -25.11 -3.17
C LEU A 272 11.19 -26.47 -3.36
N ASP A 273 11.96 -27.56 -3.39
CA ASP A 273 11.43 -28.93 -3.45
C ASP A 273 10.58 -29.27 -2.23
N SER A 274 11.05 -28.95 -1.01
CA SER A 274 10.28 -29.18 0.21
C SER A 274 9.05 -28.29 0.27
N LEU A 275 9.14 -27.03 -0.16
CA LEU A 275 7.99 -26.12 -0.22
C LEU A 275 6.94 -26.62 -1.22
N LEU A 276 7.37 -27.11 -2.39
CA LEU A 276 6.50 -27.72 -3.39
C LEU A 276 5.84 -29.00 -2.87
N GLU A 277 6.59 -29.82 -2.13
CA GLU A 277 6.05 -31.03 -1.50
C GLU A 277 4.96 -30.67 -0.48
N VAL A 278 5.20 -29.71 0.41
CA VAL A 278 4.21 -29.23 1.39
C VAL A 278 2.96 -28.74 0.68
N GLY A 279 3.10 -27.90 -0.36
CA GLY A 279 1.97 -27.41 -1.15
C GLY A 279 1.21 -28.54 -1.86
N GLY A 280 1.91 -29.51 -2.43
CA GLY A 280 1.30 -30.66 -3.11
C GLY A 280 0.57 -31.60 -2.16
N GLN A 281 1.08 -31.82 -0.95
CA GLN A 281 0.40 -32.59 0.09
C GLN A 281 -0.88 -31.90 0.55
N GLU A 282 -0.83 -30.59 0.77
CA GLU A 282 -1.99 -29.82 1.20
C GLU A 282 -3.06 -29.73 0.10
N LEU A 283 -2.66 -29.56 -1.17
CA LEU A 283 -3.57 -29.60 -2.31
C LEU A 283 -4.34 -30.93 -2.36
N LYS A 284 -3.63 -32.06 -2.28
CA LYS A 284 -4.27 -33.38 -2.26
C LYS A 284 -5.23 -33.55 -1.08
N ARG A 285 -4.86 -33.07 0.11
CA ARG A 285 -5.72 -33.13 1.30
C ARG A 285 -6.99 -32.32 1.11
N LEU A 286 -6.89 -31.12 0.54
CA LEU A 286 -8.02 -30.24 0.27
C LEU A 286 -8.92 -30.79 -0.84
N GLU A 287 -8.36 -31.34 -1.92
CA GLU A 287 -9.11 -32.02 -2.98
C GLU A 287 -9.92 -33.21 -2.43
N ALA A 288 -9.32 -34.03 -1.57
CA ALA A 288 -10.01 -35.15 -0.93
C ALA A 288 -11.16 -34.67 -0.02
N ARG A 289 -10.92 -33.64 0.80
CA ARG A 289 -11.96 -33.03 1.64
C ARG A 289 -13.08 -32.44 0.79
N TYR A 290 -12.73 -31.79 -0.32
CA TYR A 290 -13.68 -31.20 -1.25
C TYR A 290 -14.60 -32.27 -1.86
N ALA A 291 -14.02 -33.38 -2.30
CA ALA A 291 -14.76 -34.53 -2.83
C ALA A 291 -15.70 -35.17 -1.80
N GLU A 292 -15.25 -35.30 -0.55
CA GLU A 292 -16.08 -35.81 0.54
C GLU A 292 -17.26 -34.88 0.85
N THR A 293 -17.01 -33.57 0.92
CA THR A 293 -18.06 -32.57 1.14
C THR A 293 -19.07 -32.53 0.00
N ALA A 294 -18.62 -32.60 -1.26
CA ALA A 294 -19.50 -32.65 -2.43
C ALA A 294 -20.50 -33.81 -2.34
N LYS A 295 -20.04 -35.02 -1.99
CA LYS A 295 -20.91 -36.21 -1.82
C LYS A 295 -21.93 -36.06 -0.68
N LYS A 296 -21.62 -35.28 0.35
CA LYS A 296 -22.54 -34.98 1.46
C LYS A 296 -23.64 -34.01 1.06
N ILE A 297 -23.36 -33.11 0.10
CA ILE A 297 -24.32 -32.12 -0.40
C ILE A 297 -25.27 -32.79 -1.40
N ASP A 298 -24.73 -33.45 -2.42
CA ASP A 298 -25.51 -34.16 -3.44
C ASP A 298 -24.66 -35.33 -4.00
N PRO A 299 -24.97 -36.58 -3.62
CA PRO A 299 -24.19 -37.74 -4.09
C PRO A 299 -24.38 -38.04 -5.58
N ASN A 300 -25.36 -37.43 -6.25
CA ASN A 300 -25.64 -37.64 -7.66
C ASN A 300 -25.08 -36.55 -8.57
N ALA A 301 -24.63 -35.42 -8.00
CA ALA A 301 -24.00 -34.34 -8.75
C ALA A 301 -22.48 -34.48 -8.78
N THR A 302 -21.88 -34.05 -9.89
CA THR A 302 -20.44 -33.84 -10.00
C THR A 302 -20.01 -32.61 -9.18
N GLN A 303 -18.72 -32.56 -8.83
CA GLN A 303 -18.15 -31.39 -8.14
C GLN A 303 -18.31 -30.10 -8.96
N GLU A 304 -18.12 -30.18 -10.28
CA GLU A 304 -18.25 -29.03 -11.18
C GLU A 304 -19.69 -28.51 -11.22
N GLU A 305 -20.69 -29.40 -11.26
CA GLU A 305 -22.10 -28.99 -11.20
C GLU A 305 -22.44 -28.29 -9.88
N LEU A 306 -21.92 -28.79 -8.76
CA LEU A 306 -22.10 -28.15 -7.45
C LEU A 306 -21.42 -26.77 -7.40
N LEU A 307 -20.19 -26.66 -7.90
CA LEU A 307 -19.49 -25.38 -8.02
C LEU A 307 -20.26 -24.39 -8.87
N GLN A 308 -20.80 -24.83 -10.01
CA GLN A 308 -21.59 -23.98 -10.89
C GLN A 308 -22.88 -23.51 -10.22
N ARG A 309 -23.60 -24.40 -9.52
CA ARG A 309 -24.79 -24.04 -8.72
C ARG A 309 -24.45 -23.00 -7.65
N MET A 310 -23.35 -23.21 -6.91
CA MET A 310 -22.90 -22.27 -5.88
C MET A 310 -22.51 -20.92 -6.49
N ARG A 311 -21.75 -20.93 -7.59
CA ARG A 311 -21.33 -19.70 -8.29
C ARG A 311 -22.51 -18.90 -8.80
N ALA A 312 -23.52 -19.55 -9.37
CA ALA A 312 -24.73 -18.91 -9.89
C ALA A 312 -25.58 -18.22 -8.79
N ASP A 313 -25.43 -18.63 -7.53
CA ASP A 313 -26.05 -17.94 -6.40
C ASP A 313 -25.17 -16.78 -5.92
N HIS A 314 -25.33 -15.62 -6.56
CA HIS A 314 -24.63 -14.39 -6.19
C HIS A 314 -25.59 -13.19 -6.12
N PRO A 315 -25.27 -12.13 -5.36
CA PRO A 315 -26.02 -10.89 -5.43
C PRO A 315 -25.88 -10.27 -6.83
N THR A 316 -26.90 -9.52 -7.26
CA THR A 316 -26.77 -8.72 -8.48
C THR A 316 -25.75 -7.59 -8.28
N LYS A 317 -25.28 -6.98 -9.38
CA LYS A 317 -24.37 -5.82 -9.32
C LYS A 317 -24.89 -4.70 -8.40
N ALA A 318 -26.20 -4.45 -8.40
CA ALA A 318 -26.81 -3.41 -7.57
C ALA A 318 -26.90 -3.79 -6.08
N GLU A 319 -27.01 -5.08 -5.78
CA GLU A 319 -27.14 -5.59 -4.41
C GLU A 319 -25.79 -5.88 -3.75
N LEU A 320 -24.72 -6.04 -4.53
CA LEU A 320 -23.43 -6.52 -4.03
C LEU A 320 -22.88 -5.69 -2.86
N ILE A 321 -22.88 -4.36 -2.96
CA ILE A 321 -22.39 -3.49 -1.87
C ILE A 321 -23.32 -3.57 -0.64
N PRO A 322 -24.65 -3.33 -0.75
CA PRO A 322 -25.56 -3.50 0.39
C PRO A 322 -25.50 -4.88 1.06
N TYR A 323 -25.46 -5.96 0.26
CA TYR A 323 -25.38 -7.33 0.75
C TYR A 323 -24.10 -7.55 1.56
N THR A 324 -22.95 -7.12 1.03
CA THR A 324 -21.66 -7.22 1.71
C THR A 324 -21.65 -6.44 3.02
N LYS A 325 -22.29 -5.25 3.08
CA LYS A 325 -22.42 -4.47 4.33
C LYS A 325 -23.19 -5.24 5.40
N GLY A 326 -24.32 -5.85 5.04
CA GLY A 326 -25.10 -6.70 5.96
C GLY A 326 -24.29 -7.89 6.47
N LEU A 327 -23.62 -8.59 5.54
CA LEU A 327 -22.77 -9.73 5.84
C LEU A 327 -21.64 -9.38 6.83
N LEU A 328 -21.00 -8.20 6.71
CA LEU A 328 -19.97 -7.78 7.68
C LEU A 328 -20.52 -7.62 9.10
N GLU A 329 -21.74 -7.10 9.27
CA GLU A 329 -22.36 -6.98 10.59
C GLU A 329 -22.72 -8.34 11.18
N GLU A 330 -23.17 -9.30 10.35
CA GLU A 330 -23.41 -10.68 10.78
C GLU A 330 -22.11 -11.35 11.26
N ILE A 331 -21.04 -11.26 10.47
CA ILE A 331 -19.73 -11.85 10.81
C ILE A 331 -19.17 -11.20 12.08
N ARG A 332 -19.23 -9.87 12.20
CA ARG A 332 -18.80 -9.16 13.41
C ARG A 332 -19.63 -9.59 14.63
N SER A 333 -20.95 -9.66 14.50
CA SER A 333 -21.85 -10.07 15.57
C SER A 333 -21.55 -11.49 16.04
N TYR A 334 -21.24 -12.40 15.11
CA TYR A 334 -20.79 -13.74 15.45
C TYR A 334 -19.47 -13.70 16.24
N CYS A 335 -18.45 -12.98 15.77
CA CYS A 335 -17.16 -12.88 16.46
C CYS A 335 -17.31 -12.44 17.93
N ILE A 336 -18.14 -11.41 18.17
CA ILE A 336 -18.37 -10.84 19.50
C ILE A 336 -19.22 -11.79 20.38
N SER A 337 -20.38 -12.23 19.87
CA SER A 337 -21.33 -13.03 20.66
C SER A 337 -20.79 -14.42 21.00
N SER A 338 -20.02 -15.03 20.11
CA SER A 338 -19.36 -16.33 20.34
C SER A 338 -18.08 -16.22 21.18
N ARG A 339 -17.59 -15.00 21.43
CA ARG A 339 -16.27 -14.73 22.04
C ARG A 339 -15.12 -15.41 21.28
N PHE A 340 -15.21 -15.44 19.94
CA PHE A 340 -14.17 -15.99 19.10
C PHE A 340 -12.88 -15.14 19.16
N ILE A 341 -13.03 -13.81 19.10
CA ILE A 341 -11.96 -12.83 19.24
C ILE A 341 -12.54 -11.49 19.67
N ASP A 342 -11.82 -10.75 20.52
CA ASP A 342 -12.19 -9.37 20.85
C ASP A 342 -11.94 -8.47 19.64
N VAL A 343 -12.91 -7.62 19.30
CA VAL A 343 -12.76 -6.62 18.24
C VAL A 343 -12.47 -5.25 18.86
N PRO A 344 -11.23 -4.74 18.82
CA PRO A 344 -10.79 -3.61 19.64
C PRO A 344 -11.24 -2.22 19.13
N SER A 345 -12.38 -2.13 18.45
CA SER A 345 -12.93 -0.89 17.91
C SER A 345 -14.43 -1.02 17.63
N GLU A 346 -15.16 0.07 17.89
CA GLU A 346 -16.55 0.24 17.42
C GLU A 346 -16.64 0.90 16.04
N VAL A 347 -15.56 1.51 15.53
CA VAL A 347 -15.53 1.95 14.13
C VAL A 347 -15.65 0.73 13.24
N ARG A 348 -16.51 0.81 12.21
CA ARG A 348 -16.72 -0.27 11.24
C ARG A 348 -15.80 -0.11 10.04
N CYS A 349 -15.39 -1.22 9.46
CA CYS A 349 -14.84 -1.24 8.10
C CYS A 349 -15.96 -0.93 7.10
N GLU A 350 -15.79 0.11 6.28
CA GLU A 350 -16.82 0.57 5.34
C GLU A 350 -16.69 -0.14 3.99
N VAL A 351 -17.77 -0.79 3.54
CA VAL A 351 -17.78 -1.39 2.20
C VAL A 351 -18.03 -0.32 1.13
N ARG A 352 -17.18 -0.26 0.11
CA ARG A 352 -17.34 0.64 -1.05
C ARG A 352 -16.87 -0.01 -2.36
N PRO A 353 -17.26 0.53 -3.53
CA PRO A 353 -16.66 0.14 -4.80
C PRO A 353 -15.14 0.41 -4.81
N THR A 354 -14.38 -0.50 -5.42
CA THR A 354 -12.95 -0.27 -5.70
C THR A 354 -12.77 0.97 -6.61
N PRO A 355 -11.81 1.87 -6.33
CA PRO A 355 -11.46 2.99 -7.21
C PRO A 355 -11.07 2.52 -8.63
N SER A 356 -11.38 3.30 -9.68
CA SER A 356 -11.30 2.80 -11.07
C SER A 356 -9.89 2.41 -11.51
N PHE A 357 -8.85 3.16 -11.10
CA PHE A 357 -7.45 2.83 -11.45
C PHE A 357 -6.97 1.49 -10.88
N ALA A 358 -7.64 0.96 -9.86
CA ALA A 358 -7.31 -0.31 -9.21
C ALA A 358 -8.33 -1.44 -9.53
N ALA A 359 -9.49 -1.08 -10.09
CA ALA A 359 -10.63 -2.00 -10.23
C ALA A 359 -10.35 -3.18 -11.17
N GLU A 360 -9.51 -3.02 -12.19
CA GLU A 360 -9.17 -4.12 -13.12
C GLU A 360 -8.17 -5.14 -12.51
N ARG A 361 -7.51 -4.81 -11.40
CA ARG A 361 -6.47 -5.66 -10.77
C ARG A 361 -6.78 -6.12 -9.35
N SER A 362 -7.84 -5.60 -8.75
CA SER A 362 -8.32 -6.03 -7.45
C SER A 362 -9.65 -6.74 -7.61
N PHE A 363 -9.88 -7.80 -6.84
CA PHE A 363 -11.22 -8.37 -6.69
C PHE A 363 -11.89 -7.77 -5.46
N ALA A 364 -11.41 -8.14 -4.27
CA ALA A 364 -11.80 -7.55 -3.00
C ALA A 364 -10.52 -7.22 -2.20
N SER A 365 -10.51 -6.13 -1.44
CA SER A 365 -9.33 -5.75 -0.65
C SER A 365 -9.64 -4.81 0.51
N LEU A 366 -8.88 -4.93 1.59
CA LEU A 366 -8.82 -3.93 2.65
C LEU A 366 -7.90 -2.76 2.26
N ASP A 367 -8.43 -1.55 2.38
CA ASP A 367 -7.67 -0.30 2.40
C ASP A 367 -7.82 0.35 3.78
N ALA A 368 -6.84 0.17 4.65
CA ALA A 368 -6.79 0.72 6.00
C ALA A 368 -5.74 1.84 6.13
N PRO A 369 -5.91 2.80 7.07
CA PRO A 369 -4.90 3.79 7.38
C PRO A 369 -3.53 3.18 7.71
N GLY A 370 -2.44 3.85 7.34
CA GLY A 370 -1.10 3.41 7.70
C GLY A 370 -0.80 3.52 9.21
N PRO A 371 0.29 2.89 9.68
CA PRO A 371 0.63 2.83 11.11
C PRO A 371 0.89 4.19 11.76
N TYR A 372 1.30 5.21 10.99
CA TYR A 372 1.58 6.56 11.48
C TYR A 372 0.39 7.53 11.32
N GLU A 373 -0.73 7.09 10.73
CA GLU A 373 -1.91 7.93 10.57
C GLU A 373 -2.62 8.14 11.91
N LYS A 374 -2.81 9.41 12.28
CA LYS A 374 -3.37 9.81 13.59
C LYS A 374 -4.72 10.52 13.49
N LYS A 375 -5.14 10.92 12.29
CA LYS A 375 -6.34 11.73 12.04
C LYS A 375 -7.41 10.92 11.32
N ALA A 376 -7.06 10.26 10.22
CA ALA A 376 -8.00 9.43 9.47
C ALA A 376 -8.16 8.05 10.15
N SER A 377 -9.40 7.64 10.37
CA SER A 377 -9.75 6.35 10.98
C SER A 377 -10.49 5.42 10.02
N GLU A 378 -10.86 5.93 8.85
CA GLU A 378 -11.65 5.25 7.84
C GLU A 378 -10.83 4.11 7.20
N ALA A 379 -11.33 2.88 7.36
CA ALA A 379 -10.87 1.70 6.67
C ALA A 379 -11.98 1.21 5.73
N TYR A 380 -11.59 0.81 4.53
CA TYR A 380 -12.50 0.46 3.46
C TYR A 380 -12.32 -0.99 3.06
N TYR A 381 -13.43 -1.73 2.95
CA TYR A 381 -13.47 -2.99 2.24
C TYR A 381 -13.90 -2.71 0.80
N ASN A 382 -12.94 -2.66 -0.10
CA ASN A 382 -13.16 -2.37 -1.51
C ASN A 382 -13.68 -3.63 -2.21
N ILE A 383 -14.76 -3.47 -2.97
CA ILE A 383 -15.35 -4.52 -3.81
C ILE A 383 -15.33 -4.04 -5.26
N SER A 384 -14.64 -4.75 -6.14
CA SER A 384 -14.57 -4.38 -7.55
C SER A 384 -15.88 -4.75 -8.24
N LEU A 385 -16.58 -3.74 -8.75
CA LEU A 385 -17.82 -3.93 -9.48
C LEU A 385 -17.54 -4.21 -10.97
N PRO A 386 -18.41 -4.96 -11.66
CA PRO A 386 -18.27 -5.17 -13.10
C PRO A 386 -18.20 -3.84 -13.86
N ASN A 387 -17.23 -3.72 -14.76
CA ASN A 387 -17.05 -2.54 -15.61
C ASN A 387 -18.28 -2.34 -16.52
N ALA A 388 -18.66 -1.09 -16.77
CA ALA A 388 -19.81 -0.77 -17.63
C ALA A 388 -19.59 -1.15 -19.11
N ALA A 389 -18.34 -1.30 -19.55
CA ALA A 389 -18.01 -1.69 -20.92
C ALA A 389 -18.00 -3.22 -21.14
N TRP A 390 -18.17 -4.02 -20.09
CA TRP A 390 -18.17 -5.48 -20.21
C TRP A 390 -19.50 -5.99 -20.78
N ASP A 391 -19.42 -7.07 -21.56
CA ASP A 391 -20.59 -7.81 -22.00
C ASP A 391 -21.26 -8.58 -20.84
N SER A 392 -22.47 -9.07 -21.07
CA SER A 392 -23.25 -9.77 -20.04
C SER A 392 -22.56 -11.03 -19.54
N ALA A 393 -21.81 -11.74 -20.39
CA ALA A 393 -21.12 -12.97 -20.00
C ALA A 393 -19.97 -12.69 -19.03
N ARG A 394 -19.18 -11.65 -19.29
CA ARG A 394 -18.09 -11.22 -18.40
C ARG A 394 -18.62 -10.62 -17.10
N VAL A 395 -19.71 -9.87 -17.14
CA VAL A 395 -20.39 -9.37 -15.93
C VAL A 395 -20.85 -10.53 -15.05
N GLU A 396 -21.50 -11.53 -15.63
CA GLU A 396 -21.96 -12.73 -14.95
C GLU A 396 -20.78 -13.50 -14.33
N GLN A 397 -19.74 -13.79 -15.11
CA GLN A 397 -18.55 -14.50 -14.64
C GLN A 397 -17.88 -13.78 -13.45
N HIS A 398 -17.83 -12.44 -13.48
CA HIS A 398 -17.27 -11.66 -12.38
C HIS A 398 -18.12 -11.74 -11.11
N LEU A 399 -19.43 -11.64 -11.25
CA LEU A 399 -20.36 -11.72 -10.11
C LEU A 399 -20.38 -13.12 -9.47
N GLN A 400 -20.15 -14.18 -10.25
CA GLN A 400 -19.98 -15.54 -9.73
C GLN A 400 -18.82 -15.68 -8.74
N GLY A 401 -17.80 -14.82 -8.83
CA GLY A 401 -16.73 -14.76 -7.83
C GLY A 401 -17.20 -14.22 -6.47
N TYR A 402 -18.29 -13.45 -6.44
CA TYR A 402 -18.94 -12.92 -5.24
C TYR A 402 -20.16 -13.74 -4.81
N SER A 403 -20.18 -15.03 -5.13
CA SER A 403 -21.28 -15.91 -4.72
C SER A 403 -21.53 -15.82 -3.22
N ARG A 404 -22.77 -16.09 -2.80
CA ARG A 404 -23.18 -16.10 -1.38
C ARG A 404 -22.42 -17.12 -0.54
N TRP A 405 -21.68 -18.01 -1.20
CA TRP A 405 -20.82 -19.03 -0.58
C TRP A 405 -19.35 -18.62 -0.49
N MET A 406 -18.84 -17.82 -1.45
CA MET A 406 -17.45 -17.34 -1.46
C MET A 406 -17.29 -16.01 -0.73
N LEU A 407 -18.26 -15.12 -0.86
CA LEU A 407 -18.20 -13.77 -0.30
C LEU A 407 -18.07 -13.76 1.24
N PRO A 408 -18.68 -14.68 2.02
CA PRO A 408 -18.39 -14.80 3.45
C PRO A 408 -16.92 -15.11 3.75
N SER A 409 -16.30 -16.04 3.04
CA SER A 409 -14.88 -16.39 3.22
C SER A 409 -13.98 -15.19 2.91
N THR A 410 -14.25 -14.49 1.81
CA THR A 410 -13.52 -13.28 1.42
C THR A 410 -13.69 -12.16 2.45
N SER A 411 -14.92 -11.96 2.94
CA SER A 411 -15.22 -10.94 3.95
C SER A 411 -14.59 -11.26 5.32
N ILE A 412 -14.46 -12.55 5.66
CA ILE A 412 -13.72 -13.01 6.84
C ILE A 412 -12.23 -12.68 6.68
N HIS A 413 -11.66 -12.95 5.51
CA HIS A 413 -10.26 -12.66 5.19
C HIS A 413 -9.93 -11.16 5.22
N GLU A 414 -10.77 -10.33 4.61
CA GLU A 414 -10.50 -8.89 4.44
C GLU A 414 -10.88 -8.05 5.66
N ALA A 415 -11.94 -8.43 6.38
CA ALA A 415 -12.47 -7.63 7.47
C ALA A 415 -12.42 -8.35 8.83
N TYR A 416 -13.45 -9.13 9.16
CA TYR A 416 -13.62 -9.69 10.50
C TYR A 416 -13.51 -11.22 10.47
N PRO A 417 -12.55 -11.86 11.16
CA PRO A 417 -11.49 -11.29 11.98
C PRO A 417 -10.14 -11.17 11.24
N GLY A 418 -10.15 -11.10 9.91
CA GLY A 418 -8.94 -11.02 9.10
C GLY A 418 -8.26 -9.65 9.11
N HIS A 419 -7.93 -9.11 7.92
CA HIS A 419 -7.02 -7.96 7.78
C HIS A 419 -7.46 -6.74 8.60
N TYR A 420 -8.76 -6.40 8.66
CA TYR A 420 -9.21 -5.24 9.42
C TYR A 420 -8.99 -5.41 10.92
N VAL A 421 -9.32 -6.58 11.49
CA VAL A 421 -9.07 -6.83 12.92
C VAL A 421 -7.58 -6.88 13.20
N HIS A 422 -6.78 -7.51 12.34
CA HIS A 422 -5.32 -7.48 12.46
C HIS A 422 -4.78 -6.04 12.50
N PHE A 423 -5.24 -5.17 11.61
CA PHE A 423 -4.91 -3.74 11.60
C PHE A 423 -5.27 -3.05 12.94
N LEU A 424 -6.44 -3.34 13.51
CA LEU A 424 -6.84 -2.75 14.79
C LEU A 424 -5.94 -3.19 15.95
N TYR A 425 -5.45 -4.44 15.94
CA TYR A 425 -4.48 -4.94 16.92
C TYR A 425 -3.07 -4.38 16.71
N ALA A 426 -2.62 -4.26 15.46
CA ALA A 426 -1.30 -3.74 15.12
C ALA A 426 -1.06 -2.34 15.71
N LYS A 427 -2.10 -1.49 15.74
CA LYS A 427 -2.06 -0.16 16.40
C LYS A 427 -1.73 -0.20 17.90
N ARG A 428 -1.89 -1.35 18.55
CA ARG A 428 -1.68 -1.57 19.99
C ARG A 428 -0.39 -2.35 20.29
N ALA A 429 0.38 -2.71 19.26
CA ALA A 429 1.60 -3.51 19.37
C ALA A 429 2.81 -2.68 18.91
N PRO A 430 3.37 -1.80 19.77
CA PRO A 430 4.46 -0.92 19.35
C PRO A 430 5.73 -1.71 18.96
N SER A 431 6.17 -1.57 17.70
CA SER A 431 7.41 -2.13 17.13
C SER A 431 8.55 -1.09 17.08
N LEU A 432 9.70 -1.46 16.52
CA LEU A 432 10.72 -0.49 16.05
C LEU A 432 10.15 0.52 15.05
#